data_AF-A0A443YIG0-F1
#
_entry.id   AF-A0A443YIG0-F1
#
_cell.length_a   1.000
_cell.length_b   1.000
_cell.length_c   1.000
_cell.angle_alpha   90.00
_cell.angle_beta   90.00
_cell.angle_gamma   90.00
#
_symmetry.space_group_name_H-M   'P 1'
#
loop_
_entity.id
_entity.type
_entity.pdbx_description
1 polymer ?
#
loop_
_entity_poly.entity_id
_entity_poly.type
_entity_poly.pdbx_seq_one_letter_code
_entity_poly.pdbx_strand_id
1 'polypeptide(L)'
;MTPKQIRKHIFATIISKVEEQDEAKRLEALNEFMSVTGTAGNASEQVSSLIPPIMHDLYVKWITMFIDRLMETVGPKNIGLLCDGSEDNNAALVLAYIMFLESARMEKQIDEDLKQHGMNTSGNDELGDLAASYIRTQMAKIARQANDEKPKGNA
;
A
#
# COMPACT_ATOMS: atom_id res chain seq x y z
N MET A 1 -27.33 -10.38 6.58
CA MET A 1 -26.08 -11.13 6.82
C MET A 1 -25.82 -11.23 8.32
N THR A 2 -25.23 -12.32 8.80
CA THR A 2 -24.72 -12.43 10.19
C THR A 2 -23.42 -11.62 10.35
N PRO A 3 -23.01 -11.23 11.57
CA PRO A 3 -21.74 -10.54 11.80
C PRO A 3 -20.53 -11.26 11.20
N LYS A 4 -20.51 -12.61 11.27
CA LYS A 4 -19.45 -13.43 10.68
C LYS A 4 -19.44 -13.36 9.14
N GLN A 5 -20.63 -13.34 8.51
CA GLN A 5 -20.75 -13.19 7.06
C GLN A 5 -20.30 -11.80 6.60
N ILE A 6 -20.66 -10.76 7.34
CA ILE A 6 -20.21 -9.37 7.08
C ILE A 6 -18.68 -9.29 7.11
N ARG A 7 -18.05 -9.78 8.18
CA ARG A 7 -16.59 -9.81 8.30
C ARG A 7 -15.93 -10.50 7.11
N LYS A 8 -16.45 -11.68 6.75
CA LYS A 8 -15.95 -12.46 5.61
C LYS A 8 -16.10 -11.70 4.29
N HIS A 9 -17.26 -11.06 4.07
CA HIS A 9 -17.52 -10.30 2.86
C HIS A 9 -16.56 -9.12 2.73
N ILE A 10 -16.46 -8.27 3.76
CA ILE A 10 -15.57 -7.09 3.73
C ILE A 10 -14.11 -7.53 3.50
N PHE A 11 -13.67 -8.57 4.22
CA PHE A 11 -12.32 -9.10 4.06
C PHE A 11 -12.08 -9.55 2.62
N ALA A 12 -12.96 -10.38 2.06
CA ALA A 12 -12.84 -10.90 0.70
C ALA A 12 -12.83 -9.78 -0.35
N THR A 13 -13.72 -8.79 -0.19
CA THR A 13 -13.80 -7.64 -1.10
C THR A 13 -12.49 -6.85 -1.12
N ILE A 14 -11.91 -6.56 0.05
CA ILE A 14 -10.70 -5.74 0.14
C ILE A 14 -9.45 -6.53 -0.26
N ILE A 15 -9.29 -7.77 0.24
CA ILE A 15 -8.10 -8.57 -0.06
C ILE A 15 -8.02 -8.90 -1.55
N SER A 16 -9.16 -9.18 -2.22
CA SER A 16 -9.19 -9.37 -3.67
C SER A 16 -8.62 -8.15 -4.39
N LYS A 17 -8.96 -6.94 -3.95
CA LYS A 17 -8.45 -5.71 -4.56
C LYS A 17 -6.97 -5.47 -4.32
N VAL A 18 -6.44 -5.91 -3.18
CA VAL A 18 -5.00 -5.88 -2.89
C VAL A 18 -4.26 -6.89 -3.76
N GLU A 19 -4.76 -8.12 -3.86
CA GLU A 19 -4.12 -9.21 -4.60
C GLU A 19 -4.24 -9.05 -6.12
N GLU A 20 -5.30 -8.38 -6.60
CA GLU A 20 -5.45 -7.97 -8.00
C GLU A 20 -4.35 -7.01 -8.47
N GLN A 21 -3.60 -6.37 -7.54
CA GLN A 21 -2.44 -5.53 -7.84
C GLN A 21 -1.20 -6.39 -8.10
N ASP A 22 -1.25 -7.18 -9.18
CA ASP A 22 -0.10 -7.95 -9.64
C ASP A 22 1.11 -7.05 -9.98
N GLU A 23 2.26 -7.69 -10.19
CA GLU A 23 3.51 -6.99 -10.50
C GLU A 23 3.43 -6.13 -11.77
N ALA A 24 2.63 -6.55 -12.76
CA ALA A 24 2.46 -5.82 -14.02
C ALA A 24 1.66 -4.51 -13.82
N LYS A 25 0.56 -4.55 -13.06
CA LYS A 25 -0.23 -3.36 -12.72
C LYS A 25 0.53 -2.40 -11.81
N ARG A 26 1.35 -2.91 -10.90
CA ARG A 26 2.23 -2.06 -10.08
C ARG A 26 3.28 -1.34 -10.92
N LEU A 27 3.86 -2.04 -11.91
CA LEU A 27 4.79 -1.44 -12.86
C LEU A 27 4.10 -0.39 -13.75
N GLU A 28 2.88 -0.68 -14.23
CA GLU A 28 2.05 0.26 -14.98
C GLU A 28 1.78 1.55 -14.18
N ALA A 29 1.29 1.41 -12.94
CA ALA A 29 1.04 2.55 -12.06
C ALA A 29 2.31 3.36 -11.75
N LEU A 30 3.45 2.69 -11.55
CA LEU A 30 4.74 3.35 -11.37
C LEU A 30 5.15 4.13 -12.63
N ASN A 31 5.00 3.54 -13.82
CA ASN A 31 5.29 4.20 -15.09
C ASN A 31 4.42 5.45 -15.28
N GLU A 32 3.12 5.37 -14.98
CA GLU A 32 2.20 6.50 -15.03
C GLU A 32 2.63 7.61 -14.06
N PHE A 33 2.93 7.26 -12.81
CA PHE A 33 3.39 8.22 -11.81
C PHE A 33 4.68 8.94 -12.24
N MET A 34 5.66 8.18 -12.75
CA MET A 34 6.95 8.71 -13.22
C MET A 34 6.79 9.59 -14.48
N SER A 35 5.84 9.26 -15.35
CA SER A 35 5.48 10.05 -16.53
C SER A 35 4.90 11.41 -16.14
N VAL A 36 4.00 11.44 -15.14
CA VAL A 36 3.36 12.67 -14.64
C VAL A 36 4.34 13.53 -13.84
N THR A 37 5.27 12.93 -13.09
CA THR A 37 6.23 13.66 -12.24
C THR A 37 7.47 14.15 -13.00
N GLY A 38 7.63 13.82 -14.29
CA GLY A 38 8.68 14.36 -15.15
C GLY A 38 10.07 13.75 -14.91
N THR A 39 10.17 12.65 -14.17
CA THR A 39 11.42 11.88 -13.96
C THR A 39 11.68 10.86 -15.08
N ALA A 40 11.22 11.17 -16.29
CA ALA A 40 11.17 10.23 -17.41
C ALA A 40 12.57 9.83 -17.90
N GLY A 41 12.89 8.53 -17.74
CA GLY A 41 14.07 7.82 -18.22
C GLY A 41 13.92 6.32 -17.90
N ASN A 42 14.96 5.50 -18.11
CA ASN A 42 14.99 4.05 -17.84
C ASN A 42 14.88 3.68 -16.34
N ALA A 43 14.56 4.67 -15.49
CA ALA A 43 14.51 4.53 -14.05
C ALA A 43 13.34 3.65 -13.60
N SER A 44 12.23 3.57 -14.34
CA SER A 44 11.06 2.82 -13.89
C SER A 44 11.29 1.31 -13.80
N GLU A 45 12.01 0.71 -14.75
CA GLU A 45 12.41 -0.71 -14.69
C GLU A 45 13.40 -0.99 -13.55
N GLN A 46 14.30 -0.04 -13.27
CA GLN A 46 15.21 -0.16 -12.13
C GLN A 46 14.45 0.00 -10.81
N VAL A 47 13.54 0.96 -10.69
CA VAL A 47 12.71 1.17 -9.49
C VAL A 47 11.77 0.00 -9.27
N SER A 48 11.16 -0.56 -10.32
CA SER A 48 10.21 -1.67 -10.18
C SER A 48 10.87 -2.92 -9.59
N SER A 49 12.13 -3.18 -9.97
CA SER A 49 12.93 -4.27 -9.40
C SER A 49 13.24 -4.11 -7.90
N LEU A 50 13.06 -2.89 -7.37
CA LEU A 50 13.27 -2.54 -5.97
C LEU A 50 11.95 -2.48 -5.17
N ILE A 51 10.80 -2.57 -5.84
CA ILE A 51 9.50 -2.61 -5.16
C ILE A 51 9.34 -3.98 -4.52
N PRO A 52 9.23 -4.07 -3.18
CA PRO A 52 9.02 -5.34 -2.52
C PRO A 52 7.71 -6.00 -2.97
N PRO A 53 7.64 -7.34 -2.97
CA PRO A 53 6.38 -8.04 -3.22
C PRO A 53 5.31 -7.63 -2.21
N ILE A 54 4.05 -7.89 -2.53
CA ILE A 54 2.94 -7.64 -1.60
C ILE A 54 3.20 -8.39 -0.30
N MET A 55 3.29 -7.65 0.80
CA MET A 55 3.42 -8.19 2.15
C MET A 55 2.04 -8.66 2.65
N HIS A 56 1.59 -9.81 2.14
CA HIS A 56 0.23 -10.32 2.35
C HIS A 56 -0.20 -10.29 3.82
N ASP A 57 0.67 -10.75 4.73
CA ASP A 57 0.36 -10.83 6.17
C ASP A 57 0.09 -9.45 6.81
N LEU A 58 0.79 -8.40 6.36
CA LEU A 58 0.55 -7.03 6.83
C LEU A 58 -0.82 -6.53 6.37
N TYR A 59 -1.18 -6.78 5.10
CA TYR A 59 -2.50 -6.42 4.59
C TYR A 59 -3.62 -7.18 5.29
N VAL A 60 -3.45 -8.49 5.55
CA VAL A 60 -4.42 -9.28 6.33
C VAL A 60 -4.63 -8.66 7.72
N LYS A 61 -3.55 -8.27 8.40
CA LYS A 61 -3.61 -7.61 9.71
C LYS A 61 -4.37 -6.28 9.62
N TRP A 62 -4.00 -5.40 8.70
CA TRP A 62 -4.59 -4.06 8.58
C TRP A 62 -6.06 -4.10 8.16
N ILE A 63 -6.44 -5.01 7.26
CA ILE A 63 -7.83 -5.24 6.88
C ILE A 63 -8.64 -5.72 8.09
N THR A 64 -8.08 -6.61 8.91
CA THR A 64 -8.74 -7.08 10.14
C THR A 64 -8.97 -5.93 11.13
N MET A 65 -7.96 -5.09 11.34
CA MET A 65 -8.08 -3.89 12.19
C MET A 65 -9.14 -2.92 11.68
N PHE A 66 -9.22 -2.72 10.36
CA PHE A 66 -10.27 -1.92 9.74
C PHE A 66 -11.66 -2.50 10.01
N ILE A 67 -11.85 -3.81 9.78
CA ILE A 67 -13.13 -4.49 9.98
C ILE A 67 -13.57 -4.38 11.43
N ASP A 68 -12.66 -4.62 12.38
CA ASP A 68 -12.95 -4.45 13.81
C ASP A 68 -13.44 -3.04 14.10
N ARG A 69 -12.71 -2.03 13.61
CA ARG A 69 -13.07 -0.63 13.86
C ARG A 69 -14.39 -0.23 13.21
N LEU A 70 -14.65 -0.68 11.99
CA LEU A 70 -15.88 -0.41 11.27
C LEU A 70 -17.09 -0.99 12.02
N MET A 71 -16.98 -2.24 12.49
CA MET A 71 -18.06 -2.91 13.21
C MET A 71 -18.30 -2.35 14.61
N GLU A 72 -17.29 -1.78 15.25
CA GLU A 72 -17.44 -1.07 16.53
C GLU A 72 -18.15 0.29 16.38
N THR A 73 -17.98 0.96 15.24
CA THR A 73 -18.36 2.37 15.08
C THR A 73 -19.61 2.59 14.23
N VAL A 74 -19.93 1.65 13.35
CA VAL A 74 -21.05 1.77 12.42
C VAL A 74 -22.19 0.83 12.83
N GLY A 75 -23.42 1.35 12.82
CA GLY A 75 -24.59 0.55 13.14
C GLY A 75 -24.79 -0.64 12.17
N PRO A 76 -25.23 -1.82 12.66
CA PRO A 76 -25.28 -3.06 11.87
C PRO A 76 -26.18 -2.97 10.63
N LYS A 77 -27.21 -2.14 10.65
CA LYS A 77 -28.08 -1.88 9.48
C LYS A 77 -27.30 -1.23 8.34
N ASN A 78 -26.46 -0.23 8.64
CA ASN A 78 -25.68 0.49 7.63
C ASN A 78 -24.56 -0.39 7.08
N ILE A 79 -23.91 -1.18 7.94
CA ILE A 79 -22.92 -2.17 7.48
C ILE A 79 -23.59 -3.21 6.57
N GLY A 80 -24.80 -3.67 6.93
CA GLY A 80 -25.55 -4.60 6.10
C GLY A 80 -25.88 -4.06 4.70
N LEU A 81 -26.22 -2.77 4.59
CA LEU A 81 -26.42 -2.11 3.29
C LEU A 81 -25.12 -1.99 2.50
N LEU A 82 -24.04 -1.59 3.17
CA LEU A 82 -22.71 -1.47 2.57
C LEU A 82 -22.14 -2.82 2.10
N CYS A 83 -22.64 -3.93 2.62
CA CYS A 83 -22.20 -5.29 2.27
C CYS A 83 -23.22 -6.03 1.37
N ASP A 84 -24.03 -5.31 0.60
CA ASP A 84 -25.03 -5.94 -0.29
C ASP A 84 -24.42 -6.60 -1.54
N GLY A 85 -23.13 -6.38 -1.78
CA GLY A 85 -22.36 -6.96 -2.89
C GLY A 85 -22.44 -6.19 -4.20
N SER A 86 -23.13 -5.05 -4.24
CA SER A 86 -23.09 -4.16 -5.40
C SER A 86 -21.70 -3.57 -5.63
N GLU A 87 -21.37 -3.24 -6.88
CA GLU A 87 -20.06 -2.69 -7.23
C GLU A 87 -19.80 -1.34 -6.53
N ASP A 88 -20.81 -0.46 -6.48
CA ASP A 88 -20.70 0.84 -5.82
C ASP A 88 -20.39 0.71 -4.33
N ASN A 89 -21.07 -0.22 -3.64
CA ASN A 89 -20.82 -0.44 -2.21
C ASN A 89 -19.49 -1.15 -1.96
N ASN A 90 -19.07 -2.06 -2.84
CA ASN A 90 -17.73 -2.65 -2.78
C ASN A 90 -16.64 -1.58 -2.98
N ALA A 91 -16.82 -0.66 -3.92
CA ALA A 91 -15.91 0.47 -4.12
C ALA A 91 -15.89 1.40 -2.90
N ALA A 92 -17.06 1.68 -2.32
CA ALA A 92 -17.16 2.46 -1.09
C ALA A 92 -16.48 1.79 0.11
N LEU A 93 -16.53 0.46 0.22
CA LEU A 93 -15.79 -0.31 1.23
C LEU A 93 -14.27 -0.14 1.07
N VAL A 94 -13.77 -0.25 -0.17
CA VAL A 94 -12.35 -0.07 -0.47
C VAL A 94 -11.92 1.36 -0.18
N LEU A 95 -12.72 2.36 -0.56
CA LEU A 95 -12.45 3.76 -0.24
C LEU A 95 -12.39 3.99 1.27
N ALA A 96 -13.35 3.47 2.04
CA ALA A 96 -13.36 3.58 3.49
C ALA A 96 -12.13 2.91 4.13
N TYR A 97 -11.65 1.81 3.57
CA TYR A 97 -10.41 1.17 3.98
C TYR A 97 -9.18 2.04 3.70
N ILE A 98 -9.08 2.65 2.51
CA ILE A 98 -7.99 3.58 2.18
C ILE A 98 -7.97 4.76 3.16
N MET A 99 -9.13 5.40 3.39
CA MET A 99 -9.26 6.48 4.37
C MET A 99 -8.89 6.05 5.79
N PHE A 100 -9.13 4.79 6.16
CA PHE A 100 -8.71 4.25 7.46
C PHE A 100 -7.19 4.13 7.55
N LEU A 101 -6.50 3.70 6.49
CA LEU A 101 -5.04 3.64 6.43
C LEU A 101 -4.40 5.03 6.58
N GLU A 102 -5.05 6.06 6.06
CA GLU A 102 -4.61 7.46 6.17
C GLU A 102 -4.85 8.10 7.54
N SER A 103 -5.48 7.39 8.48
CA SER A 103 -5.66 7.93 9.82
C SER A 103 -4.32 8.03 10.55
N ALA A 104 -4.11 9.11 11.30
CA ALA A 104 -2.86 9.34 12.05
C ALA A 104 -2.50 8.22 13.05
N ARG A 105 -3.50 7.45 13.51
CA ARG A 105 -3.27 6.25 14.31
C ARG A 105 -2.72 5.11 13.45
N MET A 106 -3.31 4.89 12.29
CA MET A 106 -2.92 3.79 11.41
C MET A 106 -1.57 4.05 10.76
N GLU A 107 -1.25 5.29 10.41
CA GLU A 107 0.08 5.69 9.93
C GLU A 107 1.19 5.24 10.89
N LYS A 108 1.04 5.53 12.19
CA LYS A 108 1.98 5.06 13.22
C LYS A 108 2.04 3.54 13.34
N GLN A 109 0.91 2.86 13.18
CA GLN A 109 0.85 1.39 13.24
C GLN A 109 1.56 0.76 12.03
N ILE A 110 1.36 1.32 10.84
CA ILE A 110 1.99 0.86 9.59
C ILE A 110 3.51 1.00 9.72
N ASP A 111 3.99 2.15 10.21
CA ASP A 111 5.42 2.38 10.43
C ASP A 111 6.04 1.32 11.36
N GLU A 112 5.37 1.03 12.47
CA GLU A 112 5.83 0.02 13.42
C GLU A 112 5.79 -1.39 12.83
N ASP A 113 4.71 -1.73 12.12
CA ASP A 113 4.53 -3.03 11.50
C ASP A 113 5.56 -3.29 10.40
N LEU A 114 5.91 -2.28 9.61
CA LEU A 114 6.95 -2.36 8.58
C LEU A 114 8.33 -2.56 9.21
N LYS A 115 8.64 -1.87 10.31
CA LYS A 115 9.90 -2.08 11.05
C LYS A 115 10.00 -3.51 11.57
N GLN A 116 8.95 -3.99 12.25
CA GLN A 116 8.91 -5.35 12.80
C GLN A 116 8.99 -6.42 11.70
N HIS A 117 8.28 -6.23 10.60
CA HIS A 117 8.34 -7.15 9.46
C HIS A 117 9.75 -7.17 8.82
N GLY A 118 10.39 -6.00 8.72
CA GLY A 118 11.79 -5.89 8.27
C GLY A 118 12.78 -6.61 9.18
N MET A 119 12.60 -6.51 10.50
CA MET A 119 13.41 -7.20 11.52
C MET A 119 13.19 -8.72 11.52
N ASN A 120 11.96 -9.20 11.28
CA ASN A 120 11.67 -10.64 11.25
C ASN A 120 12.14 -11.33 9.97
N THR A 121 12.13 -10.61 8.84
CA THR A 121 12.57 -11.12 7.54
C THR A 121 14.09 -11.12 7.40
N SER A 122 14.74 -10.21 8.12
CA SER A 122 16.18 -10.03 8.11
C SER A 122 16.68 -10.41 9.49
N GLY A 123 17.21 -11.63 9.68
CA GLY A 123 17.70 -12.13 10.97
C GLY A 123 18.91 -11.37 11.56
N ASN A 124 19.03 -10.07 11.34
CA ASN A 124 20.07 -9.18 11.80
C ASN A 124 19.46 -7.77 12.04
N ASP A 125 19.59 -7.26 13.27
CA ASP A 125 18.98 -6.02 13.81
C ASP A 125 19.26 -4.73 13.01
N GLU A 126 20.20 -4.76 12.05
CA GLU A 126 20.57 -3.61 11.22
C GLU A 126 19.72 -3.45 9.93
N LEU A 127 18.93 -4.47 9.53
CA LEU A 127 18.22 -4.46 8.24
C LEU A 127 16.78 -3.91 8.28
N GLY A 128 16.15 -3.81 9.45
CA GLY A 128 14.81 -3.22 9.59
C GLY A 128 14.79 -1.72 9.28
N ASP A 129 15.78 -0.99 9.81
CA ASP A 129 16.06 0.38 9.42
C ASP A 129 16.56 0.45 7.96
N LEU A 130 17.17 -0.63 7.45
CA LEU A 130 17.59 -0.72 6.07
C LEU A 130 16.42 -0.78 5.10
N ALA A 131 15.32 -1.50 5.28
CA ALA A 131 14.27 -1.54 4.23
C ALA A 131 13.58 -0.18 3.98
N ALA A 132 13.16 0.50 5.05
CA ALA A 132 12.55 1.83 4.95
C ALA A 132 13.57 2.94 4.63
N SER A 133 14.81 2.82 5.12
CA SER A 133 15.89 3.70 4.65
C SER A 133 16.35 3.33 3.25
N TYR A 134 16.18 2.11 2.77
CA TYR A 134 16.56 1.63 1.44
C TYR A 134 15.57 2.13 0.43
N ILE A 135 14.25 2.00 0.67
CA ILE A 135 13.25 2.64 -0.20
C ILE A 135 13.50 4.16 -0.27
N ARG A 136 13.73 4.83 0.87
CA ARG A 136 14.05 6.27 0.90
C ARG A 136 15.40 6.61 0.26
N THR A 137 16.42 5.79 0.44
CA THR A 137 17.78 6.00 -0.10
C THR A 137 17.83 5.70 -1.59
N GLN A 138 17.12 4.68 -2.07
CA GLN A 138 16.97 4.39 -3.49
C GLN A 138 16.19 5.50 -4.17
N MET A 139 15.05 5.92 -3.61
CA MET A 139 14.30 7.10 -4.10
C MET A 139 15.18 8.36 -4.15
N ALA A 140 15.96 8.63 -3.09
CA ALA A 140 16.87 9.77 -3.04
C ALA A 140 18.06 9.65 -4.03
N LYS A 141 18.57 8.43 -4.26
CA LYS A 141 19.65 8.15 -5.20
C LYS A 141 19.18 8.33 -6.64
N ILE A 142 17.98 7.84 -6.97
CA ILE A 142 17.33 8.03 -8.26
C ILE A 142 17.07 9.52 -8.52
N ALA A 143 16.57 10.26 -7.52
CA ALA A 143 16.37 11.71 -7.63
C ALA A 143 17.68 12.52 -7.84
N ARG A 144 18.82 12.04 -7.31
CA ARG A 144 20.14 12.65 -7.55
C ARG A 144 20.67 12.36 -8.95
N GLN A 145 20.55 11.12 -9.41
CA GLN A 145 21.00 10.72 -10.75
C GLN A 145 20.19 11.42 -11.86
N ALA A 146 18.88 11.62 -11.66
CA ALA A 146 18.03 12.40 -12.57
C ALA A 146 18.40 13.90 -12.63
N ASN A 147 19.05 14.45 -11.59
CA ASN A 147 19.50 15.85 -11.57
C ASN A 147 20.89 16.03 -12.19
N ASP A 148 21.77 15.03 -12.11
CA ASP A 148 23.12 15.07 -12.69
C ASP A 148 23.13 14.87 -14.23
N GLU A 149 22.05 14.33 -14.81
CA GLU A 149 21.89 14.17 -16.27
C GLU A 149 21.33 15.42 -16.99
N LYS A 150 21.08 16.55 -16.31
CA LYS A 150 20.81 17.81 -17.01
C LYS A 150 22.07 18.26 -17.75
N PRO A 151 22.08 18.36 -19.10
CA PRO A 151 23.26 18.76 -19.82
C PRO A 151 23.61 20.19 -19.42
N LYS A 152 24.85 20.40 -18.95
CA LYS A 152 25.44 21.73 -18.82
C LYS A 152 25.39 22.36 -20.22
N GLY A 153 24.49 23.32 -20.41
CA GLY A 153 24.39 24.09 -21.64
C GLY A 153 25.75 24.70 -21.96
N ASN A 154 26.23 24.44 -23.18
CA ASN A 154 27.44 25.07 -23.71
C ASN A 154 27.18 26.57 -23.85
N ALA A 155 28.06 27.36 -23.22
CA ALA A 155 28.22 28.78 -23.43
C ALA A 155 28.80 29.10 -24.82
#